data_AF-A0A5C7I0C5-F1
#
_entry.id   AF-A0A5C7I0C5-F1
#
_cell.length_a   1.000
_cell.length_b   1.000
_cell.length_c   1.000
_cell.angle_alpha   90.00
_cell.angle_beta   90.00
_cell.angle_gamma   90.00
#
_symmetry.space_group_name_H-M   'P 1'
#
loop_
_entity.id
_entity.type
_entity.pdbx_description
1 polymer ?
#
loop_
_entity_poly.entity_id
_entity_poly.type
_entity_poly.pdbx_seq_one_letter_code
_entity_poly.pdbx_strand_id
1 'polypeptide(L)'
;MLEAKSNSAREVTAQAISSLVTISQNCREVKRDDKSVLNLVQLLDPSPQNTAKKYVVSCLASLSSSKKCKKLMISYGAIGYLKKLSEMDIPGAKKLLERLERGKLRSLFSRK
;
A
#
# COMPACT_ATOMS: atom_id res chain seq x y z
N MET A 1 -8.52 17.00 20.23
CA MET A 1 -9.85 16.89 19.57
C MET A 1 -9.80 16.97 18.04
N LEU A 2 -8.90 17.73 17.41
CA LEU A 2 -8.82 17.85 15.95
C LEU A 2 -8.31 16.57 15.24
N GLU A 3 -7.35 15.84 15.83
CA GLU A 3 -6.81 14.62 15.24
C GLU A 3 -7.83 13.50 15.06
N ALA A 4 -8.79 13.36 16.00
CA ALA A 4 -9.82 12.33 15.91
C ALA A 4 -10.73 12.53 14.68
N LYS A 5 -11.05 13.78 14.34
CA LYS A 5 -11.90 14.12 13.19
C LYS A 5 -11.16 13.99 11.86
N SER A 6 -9.84 14.23 11.84
CA SER A 6 -9.02 13.96 10.65
C SER A 6 -8.80 12.46 10.43
N ASN A 7 -8.72 11.66 11.49
CA ASN A 7 -8.52 10.22 11.38
C ASN A 7 -9.75 9.51 10.78
N SER A 8 -10.96 9.91 11.17
CA SER A 8 -12.19 9.37 10.57
C SER A 8 -12.33 9.76 9.09
N ALA A 9 -12.02 11.02 8.73
CA ALA A 9 -12.03 11.46 7.33
C ALA A 9 -11.00 10.71 6.46
N ARG A 10 -9.81 10.45 7.01
CA ARG A 10 -8.75 9.65 6.35
C ARG A 10 -9.18 8.20 6.17
N GLU A 11 -9.84 7.61 7.16
CA GLU A 11 -10.36 6.24 7.06
C GLU A 11 -11.43 6.13 5.97
N VAL A 12 -12.42 7.01 5.96
CA VAL A 12 -13.49 7.01 4.94
C VAL A 12 -12.91 7.19 3.54
N THR A 13 -11.92 8.07 3.40
CA THR A 13 -11.22 8.30 2.12
C THR A 13 -10.45 7.06 1.68
N ALA A 14 -9.67 6.45 2.58
CA ALA A 14 -8.92 5.24 2.27
C ALA A 14 -9.83 4.05 1.93
N GLN A 15 -10.96 3.91 2.64
CA GLN A 15 -11.97 2.92 2.35
C GLN A 15 -12.59 3.14 0.97
N ALA A 16 -13.00 4.38 0.64
CA ALA A 16 -13.54 4.72 -0.66
C ALA A 16 -12.54 4.44 -1.79
N ILE A 17 -11.27 4.84 -1.63
CA ILE A 17 -10.20 4.54 -2.58
C ILE A 17 -10.03 3.02 -2.73
N SER A 18 -10.06 2.26 -1.63
CA SER A 18 -9.95 0.80 -1.67
C SER A 18 -11.06 0.14 -2.45
N SER A 19 -12.30 0.60 -2.30
CA SER A 19 -13.43 0.14 -3.10
C SER A 19 -13.25 0.53 -4.56
N LEU A 20 -12.79 1.75 -4.86
CA LEU A 20 -12.61 2.22 -6.24
C LEU A 20 -11.49 1.50 -6.99
N VAL A 21 -10.36 1.18 -6.36
CA VAL A 21 -9.23 0.51 -7.02
C VAL A 21 -9.46 -0.99 -7.26
N THR A 22 -10.55 -1.57 -6.75
CA THR A 22 -11.01 -2.91 -7.17
C THR A 22 -11.52 -2.90 -8.61
N ILE A 23 -11.98 -1.75 -9.11
CA ILE A 23 -12.40 -1.56 -10.50
C ILE A 23 -11.16 -1.43 -11.38
N SER A 24 -11.05 -2.28 -12.40
CA SER A 24 -9.85 -2.40 -13.24
C SER A 24 -9.45 -1.10 -13.95
N GLN A 25 -10.42 -0.28 -14.35
CA GLN A 25 -10.22 1.02 -14.99
C GLN A 25 -9.60 2.05 -14.03
N ASN A 26 -10.16 2.19 -12.83
CA ASN A 26 -9.61 3.07 -11.77
C ASN A 26 -8.23 2.60 -11.33
N CYS A 27 -8.02 1.28 -11.25
CA CYS A 27 -6.72 0.69 -10.95
C CYS A 27 -5.66 1.10 -11.99
N ARG A 28 -6.03 1.20 -13.28
CA ARG A 28 -5.11 1.65 -14.35
C ARG A 28 -4.73 3.12 -14.19
N GLU A 29 -5.68 3.99 -13.86
CA GLU A 29 -5.40 5.42 -13.63
C GLU A 29 -4.49 5.63 -12.42
N VAL A 30 -4.76 4.95 -11.31
CA VAL A 30 -3.90 4.99 -10.11
C VAL A 30 -2.50 4.42 -10.39
N LYS A 31 -2.36 3.47 -11.32
CA LYS A 31 -1.06 2.93 -11.75
C LYS A 31 -0.27 3.90 -12.64
N ARG A 32 -0.94 4.84 -13.32
CA ARG A 32 -0.31 5.82 -14.22
C ARG A 32 0.35 6.95 -13.43
N ASP A 33 -0.27 7.37 -12.33
CA ASP A 33 0.23 8.44 -11.46
C ASP A 33 1.15 7.92 -10.34
N ASP A 34 2.41 8.35 -10.36
CA ASP A 34 3.41 7.96 -9.37
C ASP A 34 3.14 8.57 -7.99
N LYS A 35 2.46 9.73 -7.94
CA LYS A 35 2.09 10.39 -6.69
C LYS A 35 1.00 9.61 -5.95
N SER A 36 0.09 9.00 -6.68
CA SER A 36 -0.95 8.14 -6.09
C SER A 36 -0.35 6.94 -5.33
N VAL A 37 0.73 6.34 -5.82
CA VAL A 37 1.44 5.26 -5.10
C VAL A 37 2.13 5.80 -3.85
N LEU A 38 2.79 6.96 -3.92
CA LEU A 38 3.41 7.61 -2.77
C LEU A 38 2.40 7.87 -1.65
N ASN A 39 1.29 8.52 -1.99
CA ASN A 39 0.24 8.88 -1.03
C ASN A 39 -0.32 7.64 -0.33
N LEU A 40 -0.56 6.55 -1.06
CA LEU A 40 -1.00 5.29 -0.47
C LEU A 40 0.06 4.69 0.46
N VAL A 41 1.35 4.74 0.12
CA VAL A 41 2.41 4.25 1.00
C VAL A 41 2.49 5.06 2.30
N GLN A 42 2.33 6.39 2.24
CA GLN A 42 2.33 7.23 3.44
C GLN A 42 1.13 6.96 4.37
N LEU A 43 0.02 6.45 3.83
CA LEU A 43 -1.15 6.04 4.63
C LEU A 43 -0.99 4.68 5.33
N LEU A 44 0.11 3.95 5.08
CA LEU A 44 0.47 2.73 5.83
C LEU A 44 1.00 3.01 7.24
N ASP A 45 1.08 4.28 7.64
CA ASP A 45 1.51 4.71 8.97
C ASP A 45 0.98 3.76 10.07
N PRO A 46 1.86 3.11 10.87
CA PRO A 46 1.48 2.03 11.78
C PRO A 46 0.85 2.56 13.07
N SER A 47 0.64 3.87 13.18
CA SER A 47 -0.03 4.53 14.28
C SER A 47 -1.27 3.74 14.75
N PRO A 48 -1.43 3.50 16.07
CA PRO A 48 -2.59 2.77 16.58
C PRO A 48 -3.90 3.50 16.28
N GLN A 49 -3.88 4.83 16.15
CA GLN A 49 -5.04 5.64 15.77
C GLN A 49 -5.38 5.55 14.28
N ASN A 50 -4.50 4.99 13.44
CA ASN A 50 -4.76 4.77 12.03
C ASN A 50 -5.57 3.48 11.83
N THR A 51 -6.87 3.63 11.60
CA THR A 51 -7.81 2.55 11.27
C THR A 51 -7.84 2.23 9.77
N ALA A 52 -7.33 3.15 8.93
CA ALA A 52 -7.34 3.07 7.47
C ALA A 52 -6.39 2.01 6.89
N LYS A 53 -5.36 1.62 7.65
CA LYS A 53 -4.24 0.79 7.20
C LYS A 53 -4.64 -0.52 6.52
N LYS A 54 -5.72 -1.18 6.96
CA LYS A 54 -6.25 -2.40 6.30
C LYS A 54 -6.72 -2.16 4.86
N TYR A 55 -7.37 -1.02 4.61
CA TYR A 55 -7.86 -0.64 3.28
C TYR A 55 -6.70 -0.29 2.36
N VAL A 56 -5.72 0.45 2.88
CA VAL A 56 -4.51 0.84 2.15
C VAL A 56 -3.68 -0.38 1.75
N VAL A 57 -3.53 -1.37 2.64
CA VAL A 57 -2.87 -2.65 2.31
C VAL A 57 -3.58 -3.35 1.16
N SER A 58 -4.91 -3.38 1.15
CA SER A 58 -5.69 -3.95 0.05
C SER A 58 -5.47 -3.20 -1.27
N CYS A 59 -5.48 -1.86 -1.25
CA CYS A 59 -5.17 -1.02 -2.42
C CYS A 59 -3.80 -1.37 -3.02
N LEU A 60 -2.77 -1.34 -2.18
CA LEU A 60 -1.40 -1.59 -2.60
C LEU A 60 -1.21 -3.03 -3.08
N ALA A 61 -1.93 -3.99 -2.52
CA ALA A 61 -1.95 -5.37 -3.01
C ALA A 61 -2.48 -5.48 -4.46
N SER A 62 -3.54 -4.75 -4.81
CA SER A 62 -4.06 -4.69 -6.19
C SER A 62 -3.06 -4.03 -7.16
N LEU A 63 -2.39 -2.98 -6.69
CA LEU A 63 -1.36 -2.26 -7.47
C LEU A 63 -0.06 -3.06 -7.65
N SER A 64 0.27 -3.96 -6.71
CA SER A 64 1.51 -4.77 -6.70
C SER A 64 1.64 -5.73 -7.90
N SER A 65 0.57 -5.90 -8.69
CA SER A 65 0.61 -6.59 -9.98
C SER A 65 1.53 -5.89 -10.99
N SER A 66 1.69 -4.57 -10.91
CA SER A 66 2.56 -3.79 -11.79
C SER A 66 4.01 -3.78 -11.30
N LYS A 67 4.96 -4.11 -12.19
CA LYS A 67 6.41 -4.00 -11.89
C LYS A 67 6.81 -2.58 -11.49
N LYS A 68 6.24 -1.55 -12.15
CA LYS A 68 6.48 -0.14 -11.86
C LYS A 68 6.02 0.21 -10.45
N CYS A 69 4.77 -0.10 -10.11
CA CYS A 69 4.20 0.20 -8.79
C CYS A 69 4.95 -0.50 -7.67
N LYS A 70 5.39 -1.75 -7.86
CA LYS A 70 6.23 -2.43 -6.87
C LYS A 70 7.55 -1.70 -6.60
N LYS A 71 8.24 -1.23 -7.65
CA LYS A 71 9.47 -0.45 -7.47
C LYS A 71 9.20 0.83 -6.69
N LEU A 72 8.14 1.58 -7.05
CA LEU A 72 7.74 2.80 -6.34
C LEU A 72 7.40 2.52 -4.87
N MET A 73 6.61 1.48 -4.58
CA MET A 73 6.31 1.08 -3.20
C MET A 73 7.58 0.84 -2.38
N ILE A 74 8.55 0.12 -2.96
CA ILE A 74 9.83 -0.16 -2.31
C ILE A 74 10.64 1.14 -2.11
N SER A 75 10.75 1.98 -3.14
CA SER A 75 11.47 3.26 -3.07
C SER A 75 10.90 4.21 -2.02
N TYR A 76 9.58 4.20 -1.83
CA TYR A 76 8.90 5.01 -0.81
C TYR A 76 8.88 4.35 0.59
N GLY A 77 9.58 3.23 0.78
CA GLY A 77 9.77 2.63 2.11
C GLY A 77 8.62 1.73 2.59
N ALA A 78 7.72 1.28 1.70
CA ALA A 78 6.57 0.44 2.08
C ALA A 78 6.97 -0.83 2.86
N ILE A 79 8.16 -1.39 2.62
CA ILE A 79 8.66 -2.58 3.34
C ILE A 79 8.72 -2.33 4.85
N GLY A 80 9.23 -1.17 5.29
CA GLY A 80 9.36 -0.85 6.71
C GLY A 80 8.00 -0.75 7.40
N TYR A 81 7.04 -0.11 6.74
CA TYR A 81 5.66 -0.05 7.22
C TYR A 81 5.01 -1.43 7.29
N LEU A 82 5.13 -2.24 6.22
CA LEU A 82 4.51 -3.55 6.14
C LEU A 82 5.06 -4.57 7.14
N LYS A 83 6.33 -4.45 7.55
CA LYS A 83 6.89 -5.26 8.65
C LYS A 83 6.13 -4.99 9.96
N LYS A 84 6.02 -3.71 10.35
CA LYS A 84 5.27 -3.29 11.55
C LYS A 84 3.79 -3.69 11.46
N LEU A 85 3.15 -3.48 10.31
CA LEU A 85 1.75 -3.88 10.11
C LEU A 85 1.54 -5.40 10.15
N SER A 86 2.55 -6.19 9.80
CA SER A 86 2.50 -7.65 9.92
C SER A 86 2.63 -8.10 11.38
N GLU A 87 3.44 -7.42 12.18
CA GLU A 87 3.52 -7.63 13.64
C GLU A 87 2.20 -7.26 14.34
N MET A 88 1.43 -6.33 13.77
CA MET A 88 0.09 -5.93 14.24
C MET A 88 -1.04 -6.81 13.67
N ASP A 89 -0.73 -7.91 12.98
CA ASP A 89 -1.71 -8.81 12.35
C ASP A 89 -2.71 -8.12 11.40
N ILE A 90 -2.28 -7.05 10.72
CA ILE A 90 -3.16 -6.36 9.76
C ILE A 90 -3.42 -7.26 8.54
N PRO A 91 -4.70 -7.48 8.17
CA PRO A 91 -5.05 -8.37 7.08
C PRO A 91 -4.34 -8.03 5.77
N GLY A 92 -3.70 -9.03 5.17
CA GLY A 92 -3.01 -8.90 3.89
C GLY A 92 -1.62 -8.25 3.94
N ALA A 93 -1.18 -7.72 5.10
CA ALA A 93 0.11 -7.03 5.22
C ALA A 93 1.29 -7.97 4.94
N LYS A 94 1.29 -9.15 5.58
CA LYS A 94 2.30 -10.19 5.39
C LYS A 94 2.41 -10.65 3.93
N LYS A 95 1.25 -10.91 3.29
CA LYS A 95 1.19 -11.32 1.88
C LYS A 95 1.73 -10.23 0.94
N LEU A 96 1.43 -8.96 1.22
CA LEU A 96 1.96 -7.84 0.43
C LEU A 96 3.47 -7.68 0.62
N LEU A 97 3.96 -7.80 1.85
CA LEU A 97 5.40 -7.77 2.18
C LEU A 97 6.16 -8.82 1.37
N GLU A 98 5.73 -10.08 1.42
CA GLU A 98 6.33 -11.19 0.67
C GLU A 98 6.34 -10.91 -0.85
N ARG A 99 5.27 -10.32 -1.39
CA ARG A 99 5.18 -9.98 -2.82
C ARG A 99 6.17 -8.90 -3.24
N LEU A 100 6.43 -7.91 -2.39
CA LEU A 100 7.41 -6.86 -2.66
C LEU A 100 8.84 -7.40 -2.55
N GLU A 101 9.11 -8.24 -1.55
CA GLU A 101 10.43 -8.84 -1.34
C GLU A 101 10.78 -9.89 -2.42
N ARG A 102 9.80 -10.67 -2.91
CA ARG A 102 10.01 -11.62 -4.02
C ARG A 102 10.49 -10.93 -5.32
N GLY A 103 10.20 -9.64 -5.49
CA GLY A 103 10.69 -8.83 -6.61
C GLY A 103 12.19 -8.52 -6.54
N LYS A 104 12.76 -8.39 -5.34
CA LYS A 104 14.21 -8.18 -5.14
C LYS A 104 15.02 -9.37 -5.64
N LEU A 105 14.57 -10.58 -5.31
CA LEU A 105 15.28 -11.82 -5.68
C LEU A 105 15.33 -12.01 -7.21
N ARG A 106 14.21 -11.82 -7.92
CA ARG A 106 14.20 -11.95 -9.39
C ARG A 106 15.08 -10.92 -10.10
N SER A 107 15.24 -9.73 -9.53
CA SER A 107 16.13 -8.69 -10.08
C SER A 107 17.61 -9.07 -10.02
N LEU A 108 18.01 -9.91 -9.06
CA LEU A 108 19.39 -10.38 -8.92
C LEU A 108 19.70 -11.53 -9.89
N PHE A 109 18.71 -12.35 -10.21
CA PHE A 109 18.86 -13.51 -11.11
C PHE A 109 18.59 -13.22 -12.60
N SER A 110 18.20 -12.00 -12.97
CA SER A 110 18.06 -11.59 -14.39
C SER A 110 19.27 -10.83 -14.94
N ARG A 111 20.42 -10.90 -14.25
CA ARG A 111 21.73 -10.48 -14.77
C ARG A 111 22.59 -11.70 -15.10
N LYS A 112 22.16 -12.51 -16.07
CA LYS A 112 23.00 -13.12 -17.12
C LYS A 112 22.12 -13.91 -18.07
#